data_AF-A0A7C2XKN9-F1
#
_entry.id   AF-A0A7C2XKN9-F1
#
_cell.length_a   1.000
_cell.length_b   1.000
_cell.length_c   1.000
_cell.angle_alpha   90.00
_cell.angle_beta   90.00
_cell.angle_gamma   90.00
#
_symmetry.space_group_name_H-M   'P 1'
#
loop_
_entity.id
_entity.type
_entity.pdbx_description
1 polymer ?
#
loop_
_entity_poly.entity_id
_entity_poly.type
_entity_poly.pdbx_seq_one_letter_code
_entity_poly.pdbx_strand_id
1 'polypeptide(L)'
;MKPFITVASLLLLLLACAQANFEFAKQTSVAATVQVILSLTPLPSPGQSATPLASTPDRAVPLAVTSPVPETPVTPASPAPLESLIVPVETLDQSVSCGDVFMARISETPSFTRDLFEHHAKGTFLIITLELVNLTDQAVQIWDGDYFLEGQVNGKAELLTPRADATGYLYNVQHGNWYQDQIAPGKPWHTMLAFDVDPAGGDWYLVIKPGYELGEALCEARLRIAN
;
A
#
# COMPACT_ATOMS: atom_id res chain seq x y z
N MET A 1 -48.68 47.71 5.90
CA MET A 1 -48.38 47.80 7.35
C MET A 1 -48.51 46.41 7.96
N LYS A 2 -47.40 45.86 8.51
CA LYS A 2 -47.24 44.71 9.44
C LYS A 2 -47.73 43.29 9.01
N PRO A 3 -47.14 42.19 9.52
CA PRO A 3 -45.72 41.78 9.36
C PRO A 3 -45.54 40.26 9.06
N PHE A 4 -44.46 39.90 8.35
CA PHE A 4 -44.02 38.50 8.11
C PHE A 4 -42.65 38.28 8.76
N ILE A 5 -42.58 38.14 10.09
CA ILE A 5 -41.34 37.76 10.79
C ILE A 5 -41.73 37.00 12.06
N THR A 6 -41.78 35.66 12.02
CA THR A 6 -41.51 34.75 13.17
C THR A 6 -41.77 33.30 12.77
N VAL A 7 -40.80 32.64 12.12
CA VAL A 7 -40.72 31.15 12.11
C VAL A 7 -39.26 30.67 12.13
N ALA A 8 -38.31 31.47 11.62
CA ALA A 8 -36.92 31.05 11.48
C ALA A 8 -36.13 30.88 12.81
N SER A 9 -36.59 31.43 13.93
CA SER A 9 -35.83 31.36 15.21
C SER A 9 -36.14 30.14 16.08
N LEU A 10 -37.15 29.32 15.76
CA LEU A 10 -37.49 28.15 16.59
C LEU A 10 -36.80 26.86 16.13
N LEU A 11 -36.29 26.81 14.90
CA LEU A 11 -35.61 25.62 14.36
C LEU A 11 -34.11 25.52 14.76
N LEU A 12 -33.49 26.64 15.15
CA LEU A 12 -32.08 26.66 15.58
C LEU A 12 -31.83 26.23 17.02
N LEU A 13 -32.87 26.05 17.85
CA LEU A 13 -32.73 25.61 19.24
C LEU A 13 -32.82 24.09 19.45
N LEU A 14 -33.16 23.31 18.41
CA LEU A 14 -33.29 21.85 18.52
C LEU A 14 -32.04 21.06 18.09
N LEU A 15 -30.99 21.72 17.57
CA LEU A 15 -29.79 21.03 17.07
C LEU A 15 -28.60 20.97 18.07
N ALA A 16 -28.77 21.44 19.30
CA ALA A 16 -27.69 21.53 20.29
C ALA A 16 -27.64 20.39 21.33
N CYS A 17 -28.50 19.37 21.26
CA CYS A 17 -28.60 18.32 22.30
C CYS A 17 -28.12 16.91 21.87
N ALA A 18 -27.50 16.73 20.70
CA ALA A 18 -27.07 15.40 20.23
C ALA A 18 -25.55 15.15 20.34
N GLN A 19 -24.83 15.92 21.16
CA GLN A 19 -23.40 15.70 21.43
C GLN A 19 -23.15 15.48 22.92
N ALA A 20 -23.59 14.33 23.43
CA ALA A 20 -23.05 13.76 24.66
C ALA A 20 -23.38 12.26 24.66
N ASN A 21 -22.40 11.45 25.06
CA ASN A 21 -22.44 10.00 25.21
C ASN A 21 -22.05 9.21 23.96
N PHE A 22 -20.77 8.83 23.87
CA PHE A 22 -20.43 7.41 23.99
C PHE A 22 -18.96 7.28 24.39
N GLU A 23 -18.76 7.20 25.71
CA GLU A 23 -17.53 6.78 26.37
C GLU A 23 -17.28 5.27 26.15
N PHE A 24 -15.99 4.96 25.92
CA PHE A 24 -15.27 3.82 26.49
C PHE A 24 -16.03 2.51 26.78
N ALA A 25 -15.86 1.53 25.90
CA ALA A 25 -16.05 0.12 26.24
C ALA A 25 -14.80 -0.71 25.85
N LYS A 26 -13.90 -0.81 26.83
CA LYS A 26 -13.06 -1.96 27.19
C LYS A 26 -12.59 -2.91 26.08
N GLN A 27 -11.33 -2.68 25.73
CA GLN A 27 -10.37 -3.65 25.23
C GLN A 27 -10.42 -4.94 26.09
N THR A 28 -11.02 -6.00 25.55
CA THR A 28 -10.98 -7.34 26.15
C THR A 28 -9.93 -8.14 25.39
N SER A 29 -8.75 -8.28 25.98
CA SER A 29 -7.71 -9.18 25.51
C SER A 29 -8.17 -10.62 25.73
N VAL A 30 -8.55 -11.32 24.65
CA VAL A 30 -8.73 -12.77 24.71
C VAL A 30 -7.36 -13.41 24.49
N ALA A 31 -6.83 -14.01 25.55
CA ALA A 31 -5.58 -14.76 25.52
C ALA A 31 -5.69 -15.92 24.52
N ALA A 32 -4.71 -16.02 23.64
CA ALA A 32 -4.57 -17.06 22.64
C ALA A 32 -4.40 -18.44 23.29
N THR A 33 -5.28 -19.38 22.94
CA THR A 33 -5.03 -20.81 23.19
C THR A 33 -4.32 -21.37 21.96
N VAL A 34 -3.00 -21.45 22.02
CA VAL A 34 -2.18 -22.12 21.00
C VAL A 34 -2.40 -23.63 21.13
N GLN A 35 -3.15 -24.23 20.20
CA GLN A 35 -3.14 -25.68 20.05
C GLN A 35 -1.91 -26.09 19.23
N VAL A 36 -0.95 -26.67 19.94
CA VAL A 36 0.21 -27.37 19.38
C VAL A 36 -0.30 -28.64 18.68
N ILE A 37 -0.37 -28.62 17.34
CA ILE A 37 -0.50 -29.84 16.55
C ILE A 37 0.91 -30.35 16.27
N LEU A 38 1.27 -31.43 16.97
CA LEU A 38 2.47 -32.24 16.74
C LEU A 38 2.38 -32.89 15.35
N SER A 39 2.98 -32.26 14.34
CA SER A 39 3.29 -32.93 13.08
C SER A 39 4.54 -33.79 13.27
N LEU A 40 4.32 -35.11 13.35
CA LEU A 40 5.35 -36.15 13.28
C LEU A 40 6.13 -36.00 11.97
N THR A 41 7.39 -35.61 12.08
CA THR A 41 8.35 -35.70 10.97
C THR A 41 8.76 -37.17 10.78
N PRO A 42 8.80 -37.68 9.53
CA PRO A 42 9.38 -38.98 9.23
C PRO A 42 10.91 -38.97 9.44
N LEU A 43 11.43 -40.07 9.99
CA LEU A 43 12.86 -40.31 10.21
C LEU A 43 13.67 -40.13 8.92
N PRO A 44 14.81 -39.41 8.94
CA PRO A 44 15.78 -39.46 7.86
C PRO A 44 16.48 -40.83 7.81
N SER A 45 16.57 -41.37 6.59
CA SER A 45 17.30 -42.59 6.26
C SER A 45 18.79 -42.45 6.56
N PRO A 46 19.45 -43.44 7.19
CA PRO A 46 20.87 -43.39 7.47
C PRO A 46 21.63 -43.86 6.23
N GLY A 47 22.45 -42.98 5.65
CA GLY A 47 23.41 -43.42 4.64
C GLY A 47 23.86 -42.31 3.72
N GLN A 48 24.85 -41.54 4.16
CA GLN A 48 25.99 -41.21 3.30
C GLN A 48 27.20 -40.79 4.13
N SER A 49 28.31 -41.43 3.77
CA SER A 49 29.61 -41.42 4.42
C SER A 49 30.23 -40.03 4.39
N ALA A 50 30.54 -39.50 5.58
CA ALA A 50 31.36 -38.30 5.70
C ALA A 50 32.80 -38.63 5.31
N THR A 51 33.27 -38.05 4.21
CA THR A 51 34.71 -37.96 3.92
C THR A 51 35.26 -36.74 4.66
N PRO A 52 36.25 -36.88 5.55
CA PRO A 52 36.87 -35.72 6.19
C PRO A 52 37.81 -35.04 5.18
N LEU A 53 37.47 -33.81 4.77
CA LEU A 53 38.44 -32.95 4.08
C LEU A 53 39.42 -32.39 5.13
N ALA A 54 40.70 -32.64 4.88
CA ALA A 54 41.82 -32.13 5.66
C ALA A 54 41.80 -30.60 5.71
N SER A 55 41.79 -30.05 6.93
CA SER A 55 42.02 -28.63 7.17
C SER A 55 43.49 -28.33 6.93
N THR A 56 43.76 -27.43 5.97
CA THR A 56 45.08 -26.85 5.76
C THR A 56 45.20 -25.64 6.70
N PRO A 57 46.30 -25.48 7.46
CA PRO A 57 46.49 -24.32 8.32
C PRO A 57 46.78 -23.09 7.44
N ASP A 58 45.86 -22.12 7.47
CA ASP A 58 46.01 -20.86 6.76
C ASP A 58 47.18 -20.06 7.34
N ARG A 59 48.15 -19.78 6.45
CA ARG A 59 49.34 -18.99 6.74
C ARG A 59 48.92 -17.53 6.85
N ALA A 60 49.02 -16.96 8.05
CA ALA A 60 48.82 -15.54 8.29
C ALA A 60 49.78 -14.71 7.41
N VAL A 61 49.22 -14.06 6.38
CA VAL A 61 49.91 -13.05 5.57
C VAL A 61 49.84 -11.73 6.34
N PRO A 62 50.97 -11.03 6.59
CA PRO A 62 50.94 -9.71 7.19
C PRO A 62 50.22 -8.74 6.25
N LEU A 63 49.09 -8.20 6.68
CA LEU A 63 48.40 -7.10 6.01
C LEU A 63 49.30 -5.86 6.06
N ALA A 64 49.83 -5.47 4.90
CA ALA A 64 50.48 -4.19 4.72
C ALA A 64 49.44 -3.07 4.94
N VAL A 65 49.65 -2.28 5.97
CA VAL A 65 48.84 -1.10 6.29
C VAL A 65 49.15 -0.03 5.23
N THR A 66 48.32 0.06 4.20
CA THR A 66 48.32 1.21 3.29
C THR A 66 47.67 2.40 3.98
N SER A 67 48.41 3.50 4.11
CA SER A 67 47.91 4.76 4.64
C SER A 67 46.68 5.23 3.85
N PRO A 68 45.61 5.69 4.52
CA PRO A 68 44.43 6.21 3.84
C PRO A 68 44.81 7.46 3.06
N VAL A 69 44.51 7.45 1.76
CA VAL A 69 44.58 8.64 0.90
C VAL A 69 43.52 9.62 1.41
N PRO A 70 43.85 10.90 1.59
CA PRO A 70 42.86 11.93 1.93
C PRO A 70 41.82 12.02 0.82
N GLU A 71 40.60 11.52 1.06
CA GLU A 71 39.49 11.69 0.15
C GLU A 71 39.04 13.15 0.18
N THR A 72 39.15 13.82 -0.96
CA THR A 72 38.60 15.15 -1.19
C THR A 72 37.09 15.09 -0.98
N PRO A 73 36.47 16.01 -0.22
CA PRO A 73 35.02 16.04 -0.03
C PRO A 73 34.34 16.25 -1.38
N VAL A 74 33.72 15.19 -1.91
CA VAL A 74 32.88 15.30 -3.09
C VAL A 74 31.54 15.83 -2.59
N THR A 75 31.24 17.09 -2.91
CA THR A 75 29.93 17.68 -2.65
C THR A 75 28.87 16.78 -3.29
N PRO A 76 27.92 16.22 -2.52
CA PRO A 76 26.84 15.41 -3.08
C PRO A 76 26.08 16.25 -4.10
N ALA A 77 26.08 15.80 -5.36
CA ALA A 77 25.22 16.40 -6.37
C ALA A 77 23.77 16.20 -5.91
N SER A 78 23.02 17.30 -5.77
CA SER A 78 21.60 17.24 -5.45
C SER A 78 20.91 16.37 -6.51
N PRO A 79 20.18 15.31 -6.12
CA PRO A 79 19.45 14.50 -7.08
C PRO A 79 18.46 15.39 -7.84
N ALA A 80 18.39 15.18 -9.15
CA ALA A 80 17.46 15.89 -10.01
C ALA A 80 16.02 15.52 -9.59
N PRO A 81 15.07 16.48 -9.63
CA PRO A 81 13.66 16.18 -9.35
C PRO A 81 13.17 15.09 -10.31
N LEU A 82 12.60 14.02 -9.78
CA LEU A 82 11.90 12.99 -10.57
C LEU A 82 10.75 13.67 -11.32
N GLU A 83 10.82 13.71 -12.65
CA GLU A 83 9.70 14.15 -13.50
C GLU A 83 8.60 13.07 -13.47
N SER A 84 7.56 13.29 -12.68
CA SER A 84 6.35 12.44 -12.72
C SER A 84 5.64 12.61 -14.06
N LEU A 85 5.65 11.56 -14.90
CA LEU A 85 4.91 11.51 -16.16
C LEU A 85 3.43 11.27 -15.86
N ILE A 86 2.60 12.31 -15.93
CA ILE A 86 1.14 12.18 -15.78
C ILE A 86 0.55 11.79 -17.14
N VAL A 87 0.20 10.51 -17.32
CA VAL A 87 -0.49 10.05 -18.53
C VAL A 87 -1.99 9.93 -18.24
N PRO A 88 -2.88 10.64 -18.97
CA PRO A 88 -4.32 10.51 -18.78
C PRO A 88 -4.76 9.10 -19.17
N VAL A 89 -5.32 8.33 -18.22
CA VAL A 89 -5.90 7.01 -18.49
C VAL A 89 -7.32 7.18 -19.02
N GLU A 90 -7.53 6.96 -20.32
CA GLU A 90 -8.87 7.04 -20.94
C GLU A 90 -9.51 5.66 -21.20
N THR A 91 -8.71 4.59 -21.14
CA THR A 91 -9.18 3.22 -21.35
C THR A 91 -8.61 2.27 -20.29
N LEU A 92 -9.38 1.23 -19.92
CA LEU A 92 -8.97 0.19 -18.96
C LEU A 92 -7.66 -0.53 -19.36
N ASP A 93 -7.27 -0.45 -20.64
CA ASP A 93 -6.06 -1.10 -21.15
C ASP A 93 -4.80 -0.25 -21.05
N GLN A 94 -4.91 0.98 -20.52
CA GLN A 94 -3.76 1.86 -20.45
C GLN A 94 -2.87 1.51 -19.26
N SER A 95 -1.65 1.09 -19.56
CA SER A 95 -0.60 0.92 -18.57
C SER A 95 0.24 2.19 -18.43
N VAL A 96 0.75 2.40 -17.22
CA VAL A 96 1.69 3.49 -16.89
C VAL A 96 2.98 2.86 -16.38
N SER A 97 4.11 3.27 -16.96
CA SER A 97 5.43 2.83 -16.50
C SER A 97 5.96 3.74 -15.40
N CYS A 98 6.56 3.13 -14.40
CA CYS A 98 7.22 3.74 -13.25
C CYS A 98 8.74 3.62 -13.47
N GLY A 99 9.27 4.40 -14.41
CA GLY A 99 10.62 4.18 -14.95
C GLY A 99 10.78 2.74 -15.46
N ASP A 100 11.88 2.10 -15.04
CA ASP A 100 12.21 0.69 -15.35
C ASP A 100 11.89 -0.26 -14.17
N VAL A 101 11.13 0.20 -13.16
CA VAL A 101 10.85 -0.60 -11.95
C VAL A 101 9.55 -1.37 -12.07
N PHE A 102 8.46 -0.69 -12.42
CA PHE A 102 7.14 -1.29 -12.55
C PHE A 102 6.39 -0.79 -13.76
N MET A 103 5.50 -1.63 -14.29
CA MET A 103 4.35 -1.22 -15.07
C MET A 103 3.09 -1.44 -14.25
N ALA A 104 2.20 -0.45 -14.20
CA ALA A 104 0.94 -0.54 -13.47
C ALA A 104 -0.25 -0.33 -14.41
N ARG A 105 -1.35 -1.05 -14.19
CA ARG A 105 -2.63 -0.83 -14.88
C ARG A 105 -3.82 -1.21 -14.01
N ILE A 106 -4.96 -0.57 -14.24
CA ILE A 106 -6.23 -0.95 -13.63
C ILE A 106 -6.80 -2.11 -14.45
N SER A 107 -6.88 -3.31 -13.88
CA SER A 107 -7.23 -4.51 -14.65
C SER A 107 -8.74 -4.75 -14.77
N GLU A 108 -9.55 -4.06 -13.97
CA GLU A 108 -11.02 -4.17 -13.97
C GLU A 108 -11.66 -2.80 -13.74
N THR A 109 -12.91 -2.62 -14.19
CA THR A 109 -13.67 -1.41 -13.90
C THR A 109 -13.76 -1.18 -12.38
N PRO A 110 -13.32 -0.02 -11.87
CA PRO A 110 -13.46 0.32 -10.46
C PRO A 110 -14.92 0.19 -10.02
N SER A 111 -15.13 -0.31 -8.80
CA SER A 111 -16.48 -0.52 -8.26
C SER A 111 -16.68 0.24 -6.96
N PHE A 112 -17.93 0.61 -6.71
CA PHE A 112 -18.33 1.34 -5.51
C PHE A 112 -19.30 0.52 -4.68
N THR A 113 -19.04 0.40 -3.38
CA THR A 113 -19.97 -0.23 -2.43
C THR A 113 -19.89 0.47 -1.08
N ARG A 114 -21.00 0.52 -0.34
CA ARG A 114 -20.98 1.04 1.04
C ARG A 114 -20.48 0.03 2.06
N ASP A 115 -20.67 -1.24 1.75
CA ASP A 115 -20.50 -2.34 2.69
C ASP A 115 -19.63 -3.43 2.07
N LEU A 116 -18.63 -3.85 2.84
CA LEU A 116 -17.79 -5.02 2.59
C LEU A 116 -17.89 -5.93 3.80
N PHE A 117 -18.96 -6.73 3.83
CA PHE A 117 -19.32 -7.59 4.97
C PHE A 117 -19.46 -6.79 6.28
N GLU A 118 -18.61 -7.03 7.28
CA GLU A 118 -18.60 -6.33 8.58
C GLU A 118 -17.88 -4.97 8.52
N HIS A 119 -17.32 -4.60 7.37
CA HIS A 119 -16.68 -3.31 7.16
C HIS A 119 -17.64 -2.34 6.47
N HIS A 120 -17.91 -1.22 7.12
CA HIS A 120 -18.78 -0.16 6.62
C HIS A 120 -17.96 1.09 6.28
N ALA A 121 -18.13 1.60 5.07
CA ALA A 121 -17.52 2.86 4.67
C ALA A 121 -18.21 4.04 5.39
N LYS A 122 -17.44 5.07 5.72
CA LYS A 122 -18.00 6.36 6.16
C LYS A 122 -18.70 7.06 4.99
N GLY A 123 -18.09 7.02 3.81
CA GLY A 123 -18.68 7.46 2.56
C GLY A 123 -19.11 6.24 1.72
N THR A 124 -18.27 5.90 0.75
CA THR A 124 -18.37 4.67 -0.05
C THR A 124 -16.97 4.08 -0.24
N PHE A 125 -16.84 2.76 -0.23
CA PHE A 125 -15.62 2.14 -0.70
C PHE A 125 -15.52 2.30 -2.21
N LEU A 126 -14.41 2.85 -2.69
CA LEU A 126 -13.91 2.72 -4.06
C LEU A 126 -12.94 1.54 -4.07
N ILE A 127 -13.28 0.49 -4.82
CA ILE A 127 -12.49 -0.72 -4.97
C ILE A 127 -11.80 -0.68 -6.32
N ILE A 128 -10.47 -0.82 -6.30
CA ILE A 128 -9.62 -0.81 -7.49
C ILE A 128 -8.91 -2.15 -7.59
N THR A 129 -9.13 -2.87 -8.69
CA THR A 129 -8.33 -4.05 -9.06
C THR A 129 -7.12 -3.59 -9.86
N LEU A 130 -5.93 -3.80 -9.30
CA LEU A 130 -4.66 -3.32 -9.81
C LEU A 130 -3.81 -4.50 -10.30
N GLU A 131 -3.23 -4.37 -11.48
CA GLU A 131 -2.15 -5.23 -11.96
C GLU A 131 -0.83 -4.48 -11.96
N LEU A 132 0.19 -5.08 -11.35
CA LEU A 132 1.57 -4.62 -11.36
C LEU A 132 2.45 -5.64 -12.08
N VAL A 133 3.43 -5.18 -12.85
CA VAL A 133 4.48 -6.03 -13.41
C VAL A 133 5.83 -5.45 -13.00
N ASN A 134 6.61 -6.20 -12.24
CA ASN A 134 7.98 -5.83 -11.90
C ASN A 134 8.87 -5.99 -13.14
N LEU A 135 9.47 -4.88 -13.59
CA LEU A 135 10.32 -4.81 -14.78
C LEU A 135 11.81 -5.01 -14.46
N THR A 136 12.17 -5.10 -13.18
CA THR A 136 13.54 -5.35 -12.72
C THR A 136 13.88 -6.85 -12.76
N ASP A 137 15.15 -7.18 -12.55
CA ASP A 137 15.65 -8.56 -12.44
C ASP A 137 15.62 -9.12 -11.00
N GLN A 138 15.25 -8.29 -10.01
CA GLN A 138 15.17 -8.66 -8.60
C GLN A 138 13.73 -8.54 -8.08
N ALA A 139 13.38 -9.25 -7.00
CA ALA A 139 12.09 -9.04 -6.36
C ALA A 139 12.01 -7.63 -5.75
N VAL A 140 10.89 -6.94 -5.94
CA VAL A 140 10.66 -5.61 -5.36
C VAL A 140 9.58 -5.72 -4.29
N GLN A 141 9.92 -5.30 -3.08
CA GLN A 141 8.97 -5.22 -1.97
C GLN A 141 8.05 -4.01 -2.18
N ILE A 142 6.75 -4.25 -2.08
CA ILE A 142 5.74 -3.20 -1.97
C ILE A 142 5.10 -3.24 -0.58
N TRP A 143 4.76 -2.08 -0.04
CA TRP A 143 4.14 -1.94 1.28
C TRP A 143 2.75 -1.32 1.18
N ASP A 144 1.97 -1.40 2.25
CA ASP A 144 0.65 -0.76 2.31
C ASP A 144 0.77 0.77 2.24
N GLY A 145 1.85 1.34 2.76
CA GLY A 145 2.21 2.75 2.66
C GLY A 145 2.65 3.23 1.27
N ASP A 146 2.74 2.36 0.27
CA ASP A 146 3.17 2.72 -1.08
C ASP A 146 1.99 3.09 -2.01
N TYR A 147 0.74 2.99 -1.53
CA TYR A 147 -0.46 3.29 -2.30
C TYR A 147 -1.21 4.50 -1.75
N PHE A 148 -1.60 5.40 -2.65
CA PHE A 148 -2.39 6.57 -2.31
C PHE A 148 -3.48 6.80 -3.35
N LEU A 149 -4.61 7.36 -2.90
CA LEU A 149 -5.63 7.88 -3.78
C LEU A 149 -5.68 9.40 -3.64
N GLU A 150 -5.31 10.09 -4.70
CA GLU A 150 -5.41 11.55 -4.80
C GLU A 150 -6.70 11.92 -5.52
N GLY A 151 -7.40 12.95 -5.07
CA GLY A 151 -8.57 13.47 -5.79
C GLY A 151 -9.07 14.76 -5.20
N GLN A 152 -10.32 15.13 -5.50
CA GLN A 152 -10.93 16.34 -4.99
C GLN A 152 -12.32 16.09 -4.40
N VAL A 153 -12.58 16.70 -3.25
CA VAL A 153 -13.90 16.72 -2.60
C VAL A 153 -14.28 18.17 -2.32
N ASN A 154 -15.41 18.62 -2.88
CA ASN A 154 -15.87 20.01 -2.74
C ASN A 154 -14.78 21.06 -3.12
N GLY A 155 -13.97 20.75 -4.15
CA GLY A 155 -12.88 21.61 -4.64
C GLY A 155 -11.64 21.64 -3.74
N LYS A 156 -11.53 20.76 -2.75
CA LYS A 156 -10.32 20.57 -1.94
C LYS A 156 -9.62 19.29 -2.34
N ALA A 157 -8.31 19.36 -2.50
CA ALA A 157 -7.49 18.18 -2.73
C ALA A 157 -7.55 17.26 -1.50
N GLU A 158 -7.72 15.97 -1.75
CA GLU A 158 -7.66 14.91 -0.75
C GLU A 158 -6.60 13.88 -1.13
N LEU A 159 -5.95 13.33 -0.10
CA LEU A 159 -4.99 12.24 -0.20
C LEU A 159 -5.42 11.16 0.79
N LEU A 160 -5.78 10.00 0.28
CA LEU A 160 -6.30 8.88 1.05
C LEU A 160 -5.37 7.68 0.95
N THR A 161 -5.29 6.88 2.00
CA THR A 161 -4.60 5.59 2.01
C THR A 161 -5.62 4.45 1.93
N PRO A 162 -5.22 3.24 1.48
CA PRO A 162 -6.11 2.09 1.53
C PRO A 162 -6.60 1.83 2.95
N ARG A 163 -7.85 1.40 3.06
CA ARG A 163 -8.43 0.93 4.32
C ARG A 163 -7.97 -0.50 4.53
N ALA A 164 -7.04 -0.70 5.46
CA ALA A 164 -6.39 -1.99 5.70
C ALA A 164 -7.39 -3.11 6.04
N ASP A 165 -8.46 -2.79 6.78
CA ASP A 165 -9.52 -3.72 7.16
C ASP A 165 -10.35 -4.18 5.95
N ALA A 166 -10.83 -3.23 5.13
CA ALA A 166 -11.58 -3.53 3.92
C ALA A 166 -10.73 -4.20 2.83
N THR A 167 -9.50 -3.72 2.63
CA THR A 167 -8.53 -4.30 1.68
C THR A 167 -8.13 -5.71 2.10
N GLY A 168 -7.94 -5.91 3.41
CA GLY A 168 -7.71 -7.22 4.01
C GLY A 168 -8.83 -8.22 3.75
N TYR A 169 -10.08 -7.78 3.91
CA TYR A 169 -11.25 -8.57 3.59
C TYR A 169 -11.30 -8.97 2.10
N LEU A 170 -11.05 -8.03 1.17
CA LEU A 170 -11.06 -8.30 -0.26
C LEU A 170 -10.08 -9.41 -0.66
N TYR A 171 -8.86 -9.39 -0.13
CA TYR A 171 -7.88 -10.45 -0.35
C TYR A 171 -8.41 -11.82 0.07
N ASN A 172 -9.03 -11.92 1.26
CA ASN A 172 -9.53 -13.18 1.80
C ASN A 172 -10.67 -13.78 0.94
N VAL A 173 -11.52 -12.94 0.35
CA VAL A 173 -12.71 -13.41 -0.39
C VAL A 173 -12.51 -13.56 -1.89
N GLN A 174 -11.58 -12.81 -2.49
CA GLN A 174 -11.35 -12.84 -3.95
C GLN A 174 -10.10 -13.62 -4.37
N HIS A 175 -9.26 -14.05 -3.42
CA HIS A 175 -8.05 -14.84 -3.68
C HIS A 175 -7.02 -14.15 -4.61
N GLY A 176 -6.96 -12.82 -4.58
CA GLY A 176 -5.89 -12.04 -5.22
C GLY A 176 -4.55 -12.16 -4.48
N ASN A 177 -3.53 -11.44 -4.93
CA ASN A 177 -2.28 -11.33 -4.17
C ASN A 177 -2.41 -10.28 -3.06
N TRP A 178 -1.65 -10.47 -1.99
CA TRP A 178 -1.59 -9.51 -0.90
C TRP A 178 -1.01 -8.19 -1.38
N TYR A 179 -1.57 -7.07 -0.94
CA TYR A 179 -1.17 -5.74 -1.42
C TYR A 179 0.15 -5.26 -0.80
N GLN A 180 0.75 -6.02 0.12
CA GLN A 180 2.06 -5.75 0.71
C GLN A 180 2.92 -7.03 0.65
N ASP A 181 3.74 -7.18 -0.39
CA ASP A 181 4.52 -8.40 -0.61
C ASP A 181 5.71 -8.14 -1.55
N GLN A 182 6.50 -9.18 -1.80
CA GLN A 182 7.56 -9.18 -2.80
C GLN A 182 7.03 -9.57 -4.18
N ILE A 183 7.07 -8.62 -5.11
CA ILE A 183 6.64 -8.84 -6.49
C ILE A 183 7.81 -9.41 -7.29
N ALA A 184 7.66 -10.65 -7.76
CA ALA A 184 8.69 -11.32 -8.56
C ALA A 184 8.86 -10.69 -9.95
N PRO A 185 10.08 -10.73 -10.53
CA PRO A 185 10.36 -10.25 -11.88
C PRO A 185 9.42 -10.79 -12.96
N GLY A 186 8.95 -9.91 -13.83
CA GLY A 186 8.30 -10.22 -15.12
C GLY A 186 6.92 -10.88 -15.05
N LYS A 187 6.36 -11.10 -13.85
CA LYS A 187 5.03 -11.71 -13.70
C LYS A 187 3.98 -10.66 -13.33
N PRO A 188 2.75 -10.76 -13.89
CA PRO A 188 1.62 -9.98 -13.43
C PRO A 188 1.29 -10.29 -11.97
N TRP A 189 1.14 -9.23 -11.19
CA TRP A 189 0.74 -9.24 -9.79
C TRP A 189 -0.59 -8.52 -9.64
N HIS A 190 -1.65 -9.30 -9.45
CA HIS A 190 -2.99 -8.79 -9.26
C HIS A 190 -3.28 -8.57 -7.79
N THR A 191 -3.68 -7.36 -7.41
CA THR A 191 -4.11 -7.03 -6.06
C THR A 191 -5.35 -6.14 -6.08
N MET A 192 -6.00 -5.97 -4.95
CA MET A 192 -7.18 -5.14 -4.80
C MET A 192 -6.95 -4.13 -3.69
N LEU A 193 -7.42 -2.91 -3.87
CA LEU A 193 -7.32 -1.82 -2.91
C LEU A 193 -8.71 -1.26 -2.64
N ALA A 194 -9.04 -1.03 -1.37
CA ALA A 194 -10.27 -0.35 -0.98
C ALA A 194 -9.97 1.00 -0.32
N PHE A 195 -10.53 2.08 -0.85
CA PHE A 195 -10.44 3.42 -0.29
C PHE A 195 -11.83 3.87 0.19
N ASP A 196 -11.95 4.46 1.38
CA ASP A 196 -13.21 5.05 1.86
C ASP A 196 -13.26 6.51 1.39
N VAL A 197 -14.00 6.75 0.31
CA VAL A 197 -14.07 8.04 -0.38
C VAL A 197 -15.39 8.76 -0.10
N ASP A 198 -15.37 10.09 -0.12
CA ASP A 198 -16.59 10.88 -0.14
C ASP A 198 -17.30 10.69 -1.51
N PRO A 199 -18.59 10.31 -1.55
CA PRO A 199 -19.31 10.09 -2.81
C PRO A 199 -19.49 11.37 -3.65
N ALA A 200 -19.29 12.56 -3.10
CA ALA A 200 -19.26 13.82 -3.85
C ALA A 200 -17.88 14.12 -4.45
N GLY A 201 -16.88 13.28 -4.18
CA GLY A 201 -15.53 13.42 -4.70
C GLY A 201 -15.36 12.96 -6.14
N GLY A 202 -14.31 13.45 -6.80
CA GLY A 202 -14.00 13.12 -8.19
C GLY A 202 -12.54 13.39 -8.54
N ASP A 203 -12.23 13.24 -9.83
CA ASP A 203 -10.87 13.37 -10.38
C ASP A 203 -9.85 12.52 -9.64
N TRP A 204 -10.21 11.26 -9.39
CA TRP A 204 -9.40 10.32 -8.63
C TRP A 204 -8.20 9.83 -9.45
N TYR A 205 -7.04 9.78 -8.81
CA TYR A 205 -5.80 9.19 -9.30
C TYR A 205 -5.26 8.21 -8.27
N LEU A 206 -5.04 6.96 -8.67
CA LEU A 206 -4.23 6.02 -7.89
C LEU A 206 -2.76 6.36 -8.11
N VAL A 207 -2.06 6.62 -7.02
CA VAL A 207 -0.63 6.91 -6.99
C VAL A 207 0.10 5.78 -6.30
N ILE A 208 1.15 5.28 -6.92
CA ILE A 208 1.92 4.12 -6.46
C ILE A 208 3.38 4.55 -6.35
N LYS A 209 3.96 4.42 -5.15
CA LYS A 209 5.31 4.86 -4.81
C LYS A 209 6.08 3.74 -4.10
N PRO A 210 6.57 2.72 -4.83
CA PRO A 210 7.23 1.57 -4.22
C PRO A 210 8.44 1.98 -3.37
N GLY A 211 8.53 1.48 -2.14
CA GLY A 211 9.62 1.78 -1.21
C GLY A 211 9.50 3.12 -0.47
N TYR A 212 8.41 3.86 -0.67
CA TYR A 212 8.18 5.15 0.00
C TYR A 212 8.19 5.03 1.52
N GLU A 213 7.71 3.92 2.07
CA GLU A 213 7.75 3.65 3.51
C GLU A 213 9.18 3.59 4.09
N LEU A 214 10.19 3.30 3.25
CA LEU A 214 11.61 3.29 3.64
C LEU A 214 12.27 4.68 3.50
N GLY A 215 11.52 5.71 3.13
CA GLY A 215 11.94 7.11 3.08
C GLY A 215 12.27 7.64 1.70
N GLU A 216 12.46 6.78 0.70
CA GLU A 216 12.69 7.18 -0.69
C GLU A 216 11.96 6.22 -1.64
N ALA A 217 11.02 6.77 -2.42
CA ALA A 217 10.32 5.99 -3.43
C ALA A 217 11.26 5.67 -4.59
N LEU A 218 11.24 4.41 -5.05
CA LEU A 218 12.02 3.96 -6.21
C LEU A 218 11.57 4.67 -7.50
N CYS A 219 10.27 4.93 -7.60
CA CYS A 219 9.62 5.63 -8.70
C CYS A 219 8.20 6.03 -8.28
N GLU A 220 7.50 6.81 -9.12
CA GLU A 220 6.08 7.13 -8.94
C GLU A 220 5.30 6.81 -10.22
N ALA A 221 4.20 6.07 -10.08
CA ALA A 221 3.21 5.87 -11.14
C ALA A 221 1.89 6.51 -10.74
N ARG A 222 1.21 7.14 -11.70
CA ARG A 222 -0.09 7.80 -11.49
C ARG A 222 -1.09 7.31 -12.53
N LEU A 223 -2.16 6.67 -12.07
CA LEU A 223 -3.23 6.11 -12.88
C LEU A 223 -4.51 6.91 -12.64
N ARG A 224 -5.09 7.48 -13.69
CA ARG A 224 -6.40 8.15 -13.58
C ARG A 224 -7.51 7.11 -13.44
N ILE A 225 -8.42 7.31 -12.50
CA ILE A 225 -9.60 6.47 -12.32
C ILE A 225 -10.74 7.06 -13.17
N ALA A 226 -11.22 6.31 -14.16
CA ALA A 226 -12.40 6.69 -14.93
C ALA A 226 -13.67 6.40 -14.09
N ASN A 227 -14.50 7.43 -13.91
CA ASN A 227 -15.83 7.32 -13.29
C ASN A 227 -16.90 7.02 -14.34
#